data_AF-A0A6B2DPH1-F1
#
_entry.id   AF-A0A6B2DPH1-F1
#
_cell.length_a   1.000
_cell.length_b   1.000
_cell.length_c   1.000
_cell.angle_alpha   90.00
_cell.angle_beta   90.00
_cell.angle_gamma   90.00
#
_symmetry.space_group_name_H-M   'P 1'
#
loop_
_entity.id
_entity.type
_entity.pdbx_description
1 polymer ?
#
loop_
_entity_poly.entity_id
_entity_poly.type
_entity_poly.pdbx_seq_one_letter_code
_entity_poly.pdbx_strand_id
1 'polypeptide(L)'
;VEETGVALLGLARGASWAQLAAMLRSLLAEGDVGDAEPETLAGLPSGDLFAVANAIGALIDAPVTIEDRRSRVLAFSGRQDEADPSRVETILGRQVPERFSRMLADRGVFRELYRSDQPVFVDRPAESPDGFMIPRVAVAVRAGDEILGSIWAAVREPLTPD
;
A
#
# COMPACT_ATOMS: atom_id res chain seq x y z
N VAL A 1 13.47 2.38 30.15
CA VAL A 1 14.24 1.62 29.14
C VAL A 1 15.01 0.51 29.83
N GLU A 2 15.87 0.83 30.80
CA GLU A 2 16.63 -0.20 31.56
C GLU A 2 15.75 -1.20 32.33
N GLU A 3 14.56 -0.80 32.80
CA GLU A 3 13.66 -1.72 33.54
C GLU A 3 12.79 -2.64 32.68
N THR A 4 12.63 -2.39 31.37
CA THR A 4 11.68 -3.13 30.52
C THR A 4 12.34 -4.03 29.47
N GLY A 5 13.66 -3.93 29.28
CA GLY A 5 14.39 -4.66 28.24
C GLY A 5 14.05 -4.24 26.80
N VAL A 6 13.28 -3.17 26.62
CA VAL A 6 12.87 -2.68 25.30
C VAL A 6 13.91 -1.68 24.79
N ALA A 7 14.56 -1.99 23.66
CA ALA A 7 15.44 -1.05 22.98
C ALA A 7 14.61 0.09 22.36
N LEU A 8 15.02 1.34 22.61
CA LEU A 8 14.43 2.52 21.97
C LEU A 8 15.40 3.12 20.96
N LEU A 9 14.89 3.43 19.77
CA LEU A 9 15.64 4.09 18.70
C LEU A 9 15.16 5.53 18.56
N GLY A 10 16.05 6.49 18.84
CA GLY A 10 15.79 7.91 18.63
C GLY A 10 16.19 8.30 17.20
N LEU A 11 15.30 9.00 16.49
CA LEU A 11 15.53 9.46 15.12
C LEU A 11 15.33 10.97 15.03
N ALA A 12 16.15 11.61 14.21
CA ALA A 12 15.91 12.99 13.83
C ALA A 12 14.58 13.09 13.04
N ARG A 13 13.86 14.21 13.21
CA ARG A 13 12.65 14.48 12.40
C ARG A 13 13.03 14.49 10.92
N GLY A 14 12.26 13.75 10.12
CA GLY A 14 12.50 13.60 8.68
C GLY A 14 13.58 12.58 8.31
N ALA A 15 14.11 11.79 9.26
CA ALA A 15 14.96 10.66 8.94
C ALA A 15 14.21 9.65 8.05
N SER A 16 14.87 9.14 7.00
CA SER A 16 14.23 8.18 6.10
C SER A 16 14.04 6.83 6.78
N TRP A 17 12.81 6.35 6.78
CA TRP A 17 12.42 5.02 7.21
C TRP A 17 13.08 3.94 6.36
N ALA A 18 13.29 4.17 5.06
CA ALA A 18 13.99 3.22 4.21
C ALA A 18 15.44 3.02 4.67
N GLN A 19 16.14 4.12 5.01
CA GLN A 19 17.50 4.07 5.54
C GLN A 19 17.56 3.42 6.92
N LEU A 20 16.65 3.78 7.82
CA LEU A 20 16.53 3.14 9.13
C LEU A 20 16.33 1.63 8.99
N ALA A 21 15.39 1.20 8.15
CA ALA A 21 15.12 -0.22 7.93
C ALA A 21 16.31 -0.94 7.28
N ALA A 22 17.10 -0.26 6.43
CA ALA A 22 18.33 -0.82 5.89
C ALA A 22 19.41 -0.97 6.98
N MET A 23 19.58 0.04 7.84
CA MET A 23 20.53 -0.01 8.96
C MET A 23 20.16 -1.10 9.96
N LEU A 24 18.90 -1.19 10.36
CA LEU A 24 18.41 -2.23 11.26
C LEU A 24 18.62 -3.63 10.68
N ARG A 25 18.31 -3.83 9.39
CA ARG A 25 18.58 -5.11 8.72
C ARG A 25 20.06 -5.46 8.71
N SER A 26 20.95 -4.49 8.48
CA SER A 26 22.40 -4.74 8.54
C SER A 26 22.83 -5.18 9.93
N LEU A 27 22.37 -4.48 10.98
CA LEU A 27 22.72 -4.80 12.37
C LEU A 27 22.15 -6.14 12.83
N LEU A 28 20.93 -6.49 12.39
CA LEU A 28 20.30 -7.76 12.71
C LEU A 28 20.91 -8.93 11.92
N ALA A 29 21.27 -8.72 10.65
CA ALA A 29 21.91 -9.73 9.81
C ALA A 29 23.32 -10.10 10.29
N GLU A 30 24.03 -9.18 10.97
CA GLU A 30 25.33 -9.48 11.60
C GLU A 30 25.22 -10.41 12.82
N GLY A 31 24.03 -10.54 13.42
CA GLY A 31 23.75 -11.41 14.58
C GLY A 31 23.06 -12.73 14.24
N ASP A 32 22.59 -12.92 13.01
CA ASP A 32 21.70 -14.03 12.62
C ASP A 32 22.39 -15.00 11.63
N VAL A 33 23.39 -15.73 12.13
CA VAL A 33 23.97 -16.91 11.45
C VAL A 33 23.27 -18.20 11.93
N GLY A 34 22.03 -18.12 12.42
CA GLY A 34 21.32 -19.29 12.96
C GLY A 34 19.81 -19.19 12.86
N ASP A 35 19.24 -19.77 11.80
CA ASP A 35 17.86 -20.26 11.68
C ASP A 35 16.75 -19.35 12.25
N ALA A 36 16.53 -18.17 11.65
CA ALA A 36 15.30 -17.40 11.87
C ALA A 36 14.16 -17.90 10.96
N GLU A 37 13.34 -18.83 11.47
CA GLU A 37 11.95 -18.99 10.98
C GLU A 37 11.22 -17.65 11.19
N PRO A 38 10.51 -17.11 10.18
CA PRO A 38 9.88 -15.80 10.28
C PRO A 38 8.85 -15.77 11.42
N GLU A 39 9.02 -14.84 12.36
CA GLU A 39 8.10 -14.64 13.48
C GLU A 39 6.67 -14.47 12.96
N THR A 40 5.74 -15.34 13.35
CA THR A 40 4.33 -15.27 12.95
C THR A 40 3.48 -14.69 14.07
N LEU A 41 2.57 -13.77 13.77
CA LEU A 41 1.51 -13.33 14.70
C LEU A 41 0.19 -13.93 14.21
N ALA A 42 -0.47 -14.75 15.04
CA ALA A 42 -1.68 -15.49 14.70
C ALA A 42 -1.56 -16.42 13.46
N GLY A 43 -0.35 -16.96 13.21
CA GLY A 43 -0.09 -17.86 12.09
C GLY A 43 0.16 -17.18 10.74
N LEU A 44 0.25 -15.84 10.72
CA LEU A 44 0.67 -15.06 9.56
C LEU A 44 2.10 -14.56 9.77
N PRO A 45 3.00 -14.71 8.79
CA PRO A 45 4.36 -14.17 8.92
C PRO A 45 4.29 -12.66 9.15
N SER A 46 5.05 -12.17 10.13
CA SER A 46 5.24 -10.74 10.36
C SER A 46 5.63 -10.07 9.04
N GLY A 47 4.82 -9.11 8.59
CA GLY A 47 5.05 -8.43 7.31
C GLY A 47 4.26 -8.94 6.10
N ASP A 48 3.22 -9.77 6.28
CA ASP A 48 2.37 -10.15 5.15
C ASP A 48 1.42 -9.02 4.70
N LEU A 49 1.89 -8.18 3.77
CA LEU A 49 1.07 -7.15 3.12
C LEU A 49 -0.16 -7.73 2.39
N PHE A 50 -0.16 -9.01 2.00
CA PHE A 50 -1.35 -9.66 1.42
C PHE A 50 -2.42 -9.89 2.48
N ALA A 51 -2.05 -10.33 3.67
CA ALA A 51 -3.00 -10.42 4.79
C ALA A 51 -3.62 -9.06 5.12
N VAL A 52 -2.82 -7.99 5.12
CA VAL A 52 -3.33 -6.62 5.31
C VAL A 52 -4.29 -6.22 4.18
N ALA A 53 -3.91 -6.45 2.91
CA ALA A 53 -4.77 -6.15 1.77
C ALA A 53 -6.09 -6.93 1.82
N ASN A 54 -6.04 -8.20 2.22
CA ASN A 54 -7.22 -9.05 2.41
C ASN A 54 -8.12 -8.55 3.54
N ALA A 55 -7.54 -8.17 4.69
CA ALA A 55 -8.29 -7.65 5.83
C ALA A 55 -9.01 -6.34 5.48
N ILE A 56 -8.32 -5.40 4.81
CA ILE A 56 -8.94 -4.16 4.32
C ILE A 56 -10.04 -4.52 3.33
N GLY A 57 -9.75 -5.33 2.32
CA GLY A 57 -10.71 -5.69 1.28
C GLY A 57 -11.96 -6.41 1.82
N ALA A 58 -11.82 -7.19 2.90
CA ALA A 58 -12.95 -7.79 3.60
C ALA A 58 -13.78 -6.76 4.38
N LEU A 59 -13.14 -5.76 4.99
CA LEU A 59 -13.80 -4.71 5.76
C LEU A 59 -14.65 -3.77 4.88
N ILE A 60 -14.10 -3.36 3.74
CA ILE A 60 -14.76 -2.39 2.83
C ILE A 60 -15.49 -3.06 1.66
N ASP A 61 -15.54 -4.40 1.64
CA ASP A 61 -16.10 -5.23 0.56
C ASP A 61 -15.62 -4.81 -0.84
N ALA A 62 -14.32 -4.53 -0.99
CA ALA A 62 -13.74 -4.03 -2.22
C ALA A 62 -12.36 -4.66 -2.54
N PRO A 63 -12.02 -4.85 -3.82
CA PRO A 63 -10.67 -5.27 -4.21
C PRO A 63 -9.62 -4.19 -3.85
N VAL A 64 -8.56 -4.59 -3.14
CA VAL A 64 -7.50 -3.70 -2.64
C VAL A 64 -6.16 -3.99 -3.30
N THR A 65 -5.35 -2.96 -3.57
CA THR A 65 -3.91 -3.06 -3.87
C THR A 65 -3.12 -2.17 -2.90
N ILE A 66 -1.92 -2.62 -2.55
CA ILE A 66 -0.93 -1.85 -1.80
C ILE A 66 0.25 -1.62 -2.74
N GLU A 67 0.67 -0.38 -2.90
CA GLU A 67 1.60 0.05 -3.93
C GLU A 67 2.74 0.92 -3.38
N ASP A 68 3.93 0.81 -3.97
CA ASP A 68 5.04 1.73 -3.71
C ASP A 68 4.84 3.08 -4.43
N ARG A 69 5.78 4.01 -4.21
CA ARG A 69 5.75 5.37 -4.82
C ARG A 69 5.85 5.39 -6.36
N ARG A 70 6.24 4.26 -6.97
CA ARG A 70 6.34 4.09 -8.42
C ARG A 70 5.14 3.31 -8.97
N SER A 71 4.08 3.16 -8.16
CA SER A 71 2.88 2.37 -8.49
C SER A 71 3.19 0.91 -8.82
N ARG A 72 4.25 0.37 -8.21
CA ARG A 72 4.49 -1.08 -8.22
C ARG A 72 3.61 -1.72 -7.16
N VAL A 73 2.88 -2.78 -7.52
CA VAL A 73 2.06 -3.53 -6.57
C VAL A 73 2.96 -4.36 -5.67
N LEU A 74 2.85 -4.10 -4.36
CA LEU A 74 3.50 -4.86 -3.30
C LEU A 74 2.59 -5.99 -2.80
N ALA A 75 1.28 -5.76 -2.75
CA ALA A 75 0.28 -6.75 -2.36
C ALA A 75 -1.12 -6.43 -2.92
N PHE A 76 -2.01 -7.42 -2.91
CA PHE A 76 -3.39 -7.28 -3.36
C PHE A 76 -4.33 -8.24 -2.60
N SER A 77 -5.62 -7.92 -2.54
CA SER A 77 -6.63 -8.82 -1.98
C SER A 77 -7.13 -9.90 -2.96
N GLY A 78 -7.47 -11.08 -2.44
CA GLY A 78 -7.76 -12.30 -3.20
C GLY A 78 -9.19 -12.50 -3.71
N ARG A 79 -10.00 -11.45 -3.91
CA ARG A 79 -11.35 -11.60 -4.52
C ARG A 79 -11.20 -11.80 -6.03
N GLN A 80 -11.59 -12.98 -6.54
CA GLN A 80 -11.31 -13.44 -7.91
C GLN A 80 -12.43 -13.12 -8.93
N ASP A 81 -13.55 -12.57 -8.48
CA ASP A 81 -14.83 -12.51 -9.19
C ASP A 81 -15.31 -11.08 -9.52
N GLU A 82 -14.62 -10.04 -9.04
CA GLU A 82 -14.95 -8.61 -9.30
C GLU A 82 -13.77 -7.80 -9.85
N ALA A 83 -12.83 -8.43 -10.56
CA ALA A 83 -11.67 -7.75 -11.11
C ALA A 83 -12.03 -6.95 -12.38
N ASP A 84 -11.84 -5.63 -12.36
CA ASP A 84 -11.77 -4.86 -13.60
C ASP A 84 -10.52 -5.28 -14.41
N PRO A 85 -10.50 -5.12 -15.75
CA PRO A 85 -9.36 -5.53 -16.55
C PRO A 85 -8.05 -4.80 -16.18
N SER A 86 -8.14 -3.57 -15.65
CA SER A 86 -6.98 -2.81 -15.18
C SER A 86 -6.28 -3.48 -13.99
N ARG A 87 -7.05 -4.10 -13.07
CA ARG A 87 -6.54 -4.86 -11.93
C ARG A 87 -5.87 -6.15 -12.40
N VAL A 88 -6.46 -6.86 -13.36
CA VAL A 88 -5.88 -8.10 -13.91
C VAL A 88 -4.50 -7.82 -14.53
N GLU A 89 -4.40 -6.79 -15.36
CA GLU A 89 -3.14 -6.39 -15.98
C GLU A 89 -2.11 -5.92 -14.95
N THR A 90 -2.55 -5.14 -13.96
CA THR A 90 -1.69 -4.62 -12.88
C THR A 90 -1.15 -5.73 -11.98
N ILE A 91 -1.98 -6.73 -11.64
CA ILE A 91 -1.58 -7.86 -10.77
C ILE A 91 -0.65 -8.80 -11.53
N LEU A 92 -0.97 -9.14 -12.79
CA LEU A 92 -0.13 -10.00 -13.63
C LEU A 92 1.21 -9.34 -13.97
N GLY A 93 1.20 -8.03 -14.25
CA GLY A 93 2.41 -7.24 -14.50
C GLY A 93 3.14 -6.76 -13.24
N ARG A 94 2.53 -6.94 -12.05
CA ARG A 94 2.95 -6.36 -10.76
C ARG A 94 3.19 -4.85 -10.79
N GLN A 95 2.59 -4.14 -11.74
CA GLN A 95 2.86 -2.74 -12.03
C GLN A 95 1.61 -2.11 -12.64
N VAL A 96 1.18 -0.97 -12.13
CA VAL A 96 0.09 -0.20 -12.75
C VAL A 96 0.55 0.23 -14.14
N PRO A 97 -0.22 -0.09 -15.21
CA PRO A 97 0.14 0.29 -16.56
C PRO A 97 0.40 1.80 -16.69
N GLU A 98 1.46 2.15 -17.42
CA GLU A 98 1.98 3.52 -17.43
C GLU A 98 0.94 4.55 -17.89
N ARG A 99 0.08 4.18 -18.85
CA ARG A 99 -1.03 5.01 -19.32
C ARG A 99 -1.97 5.45 -18.20
N PHE A 100 -2.24 4.58 -17.22
CA PHE A 100 -3.09 4.91 -16.08
C PHE A 100 -2.35 5.80 -15.08
N SER A 101 -1.08 5.49 -14.81
CA SER A 101 -0.25 6.31 -13.92
C SER A 101 -0.09 7.75 -14.46
N ARG A 102 0.12 7.92 -15.76
CA ARG A 102 0.17 9.24 -16.40
C ARG A 102 -1.16 9.98 -16.29
N MET A 103 -2.27 9.31 -16.61
CA MET A 103 -3.61 9.90 -16.46
C MET A 103 -3.89 10.37 -15.03
N LEU A 104 -3.56 9.57 -14.01
CA LEU A 104 -3.71 9.95 -12.61
C LEU A 104 -2.84 11.15 -12.23
N ALA A 105 -1.62 11.21 -12.77
CA ALA A 105 -0.71 12.35 -12.59
C ALA A 105 -1.26 13.63 -13.24
N ASP A 106 -1.76 13.55 -14.48
CA ASP A 106 -2.32 14.68 -15.23
C ASP A 106 -3.58 15.23 -14.55
N ARG A 107 -4.40 14.35 -13.97
CA ARG A 107 -5.55 14.74 -13.13
C ARG A 107 -5.15 15.29 -11.77
N GLY A 108 -3.88 15.23 -11.40
CA GLY A 108 -3.35 15.72 -10.13
C GLY A 108 -3.64 14.82 -8.92
N VAL A 109 -4.08 13.58 -9.15
CA VAL A 109 -4.51 12.64 -8.08
C VAL A 109 -3.37 12.37 -7.11
N PHE A 110 -2.16 12.08 -7.59
CA PHE A 110 -1.01 11.81 -6.70
C PHE A 110 -0.65 13.02 -5.82
N ARG A 111 -0.80 14.23 -6.36
CA ARG A 111 -0.54 15.47 -5.60
C ARG A 111 -1.56 15.66 -4.49
N GLU A 112 -2.83 15.36 -4.76
CA GLU A 112 -3.90 15.39 -3.76
C GLU A 112 -3.69 14.29 -2.71
N LEU A 113 -3.49 13.06 -3.15
CA LEU A 113 -3.24 11.88 -2.31
C LEU A 113 -2.08 12.10 -1.34
N TYR A 114 -0.97 12.66 -1.80
CA TYR A 114 0.21 12.86 -0.95
C TYR A 114 0.17 14.13 -0.10
N ARG A 115 -0.84 14.99 -0.24
CA ARG A 115 -1.09 16.14 0.64
C ARG A 115 -2.22 15.93 1.64
N SER A 116 -3.11 14.99 1.36
CA SER A 116 -4.25 14.66 2.19
C SER A 116 -3.90 13.61 3.24
N ASP A 117 -4.54 13.73 4.39
CA ASP A 117 -4.66 12.66 5.41
C ASP A 117 -6.03 11.97 5.34
N GLN A 118 -6.88 12.38 4.42
CA GLN A 118 -8.20 11.80 4.14
C GLN A 118 -8.18 10.96 2.85
N PRO A 119 -9.04 9.94 2.73
CA PRO A 119 -9.18 9.17 1.50
C PRO A 119 -9.55 10.06 0.31
N VAL A 120 -8.89 9.84 -0.83
CA VAL A 120 -9.15 10.54 -2.09
C VAL A 120 -10.01 9.65 -2.99
N PHE A 121 -11.20 10.13 -3.33
CA PHE A 121 -12.07 9.47 -4.31
C PHE A 121 -11.69 9.89 -5.73
N VAL A 122 -11.48 8.90 -6.59
CA VAL A 122 -11.08 9.04 -7.99
C VAL A 122 -12.18 8.45 -8.85
N ASP A 123 -12.97 9.33 -9.45
CA ASP A 123 -14.05 8.91 -10.33
C ASP A 123 -13.53 8.35 -11.67
N ARG A 124 -14.36 7.53 -12.33
CA ARG A 124 -14.09 6.92 -13.63
C ARG A 124 -13.71 8.01 -14.65
N PRO A 125 -12.68 7.79 -15.49
CA PRO A 125 -12.35 8.74 -16.55
C PRO A 125 -13.49 8.83 -17.57
N ALA A 126 -13.89 10.05 -17.93
CA ALA A 126 -14.92 10.28 -18.95
C ALA A 126 -14.57 9.65 -20.31
N GLU A 127 -13.27 9.51 -20.60
CA GLU A 127 -12.72 8.95 -21.84
C GLU A 127 -12.53 7.43 -21.80
N SER A 128 -13.08 6.71 -20.82
CA SER A 128 -13.12 5.23 -20.79
C SER A 128 -14.57 4.72 -20.86
N PRO A 129 -15.21 4.75 -22.05
CA PRO A 129 -16.61 4.34 -22.23
C PRO A 129 -16.82 2.85 -21.93
N ASP A 130 -15.77 2.04 -22.13
CA ASP A 130 -15.86 0.58 -22.14
C ASP A 130 -15.73 -0.04 -20.73
N GLY A 131 -15.71 0.80 -19.68
CA GLY A 131 -15.73 0.35 -18.30
C GLY A 131 -14.41 -0.21 -17.75
N PHE A 132 -13.30 -0.05 -18.47
CA PHE A 132 -11.98 -0.58 -18.13
C PHE A 132 -11.44 -0.21 -16.75
N MET A 133 -11.88 0.92 -16.19
CA MET A 133 -11.52 1.40 -14.85
C MET A 133 -12.80 1.72 -14.08
N ILE A 134 -13.06 1.06 -12.95
CA ILE A 134 -14.11 1.49 -12.01
C ILE A 134 -13.56 2.59 -11.07
N PRO A 135 -14.44 3.36 -10.41
CA PRO A 135 -14.01 4.34 -9.42
C PRO A 135 -13.08 3.74 -8.36
N ARG A 136 -12.19 4.58 -7.83
CA ARG A 136 -11.19 4.16 -6.84
C ARG A 136 -11.23 5.08 -5.64
N VAL A 137 -10.91 4.54 -4.47
CA VAL A 137 -10.51 5.34 -3.31
C VAL A 137 -9.05 5.03 -3.00
N ALA A 138 -8.28 6.06 -2.70
CA ALA A 138 -6.86 5.93 -2.37
C ALA A 138 -6.51 6.64 -1.07
N VAL A 139 -5.58 6.06 -0.31
CA VAL A 139 -4.97 6.68 0.87
C VAL A 139 -3.46 6.52 0.81
N ALA A 140 -2.73 7.57 1.23
CA ALA A 140 -1.28 7.54 1.32
C ALA A 140 -0.82 6.69 2.50
N VAL A 141 0.18 5.84 2.29
CA VAL A 141 0.89 5.16 3.38
C VAL A 141 2.08 6.02 3.78
N ARG A 142 2.14 6.39 5.06
CA ARG A 142 3.15 7.29 5.61
C ARG A 142 3.85 6.69 6.81
N ALA A 143 5.08 7.15 7.04
CA ALA A 143 5.73 7.02 8.33
C ALA A 143 6.29 8.39 8.75
N GLY A 144 5.57 9.04 9.67
CA GLY A 144 5.73 10.48 9.90
C GLY A 144 5.41 11.27 8.63
N ASP A 145 6.36 12.12 8.22
CA ASP A 145 6.22 12.95 7.01
C ASP A 145 6.63 12.21 5.72
N GLU A 146 7.20 11.01 5.82
CA GLU A 146 7.66 10.25 4.66
C GLU A 146 6.52 9.45 4.03
N ILE A 147 6.20 9.76 2.77
CA ILE A 147 5.35 8.93 1.92
C ILE A 147 6.11 7.66 1.55
N LEU A 148 5.56 6.51 1.94
CA LEU A 148 6.07 5.18 1.61
C LEU A 148 5.38 4.59 0.38
N GLY A 149 4.12 4.94 0.16
CA GLY A 149 3.31 4.36 -0.92
C GLY A 149 1.84 4.74 -0.81
N SER A 150 0.96 3.86 -1.26
CA SER A 150 -0.48 4.09 -1.27
C SER A 150 -1.27 2.79 -1.21
N ILE A 151 -2.46 2.85 -0.63
CA ILE A 151 -3.47 1.78 -0.67
C ILE A 151 -4.59 2.24 -1.59
N TRP A 152 -5.03 1.37 -2.50
CA TRP A 152 -6.09 1.64 -3.45
C TRP A 152 -7.20 0.61 -3.31
N ALA A 153 -8.44 1.07 -3.32
CA ALA A 153 -9.65 0.25 -3.33
C ALA A 153 -10.46 0.52 -4.58
N ALA A 154 -10.89 -0.53 -5.27
CA ALA A 154 -11.79 -0.44 -6.41
C ALA A 154 -13.24 -0.44 -5.92
N VAL A 155 -13.91 0.70 -5.97
CA VAL A 155 -15.23 0.91 -5.35
C VAL A 155 -16.29 1.25 -6.40
N ARG A 156 -17.56 1.03 -6.07
CA ARG A 156 -18.69 1.45 -6.91
C ARG A 156 -19.14 2.88 -6.62
N GLU A 157 -18.95 3.33 -5.38
CA GLU A 157 -19.35 4.63 -4.86
C GLU A 157 -18.35 5.11 -3.78
N PRO A 158 -18.35 6.41 -3.42
CA PRO A 158 -17.50 6.91 -2.34
C PRO A 158 -17.75 6.18 -1.01
N LEU A 159 -16.69 5.95 -0.23
CA LEU A 159 -16.82 5.33 1.09
C LEU A 159 -17.58 6.26 2.05
N THR A 160 -18.46 5.68 2.87
CA THR A 160 -19.13 6.39 3.97
C THR A 160 -18.25 6.42 5.23
N PRO A 161 -18.43 7.39 6.13
CA PRO A 161 -17.56 7.57 7.31
C PRO A 161 -17.77 6.61 8.49
N ASP A 162 -18.55 5.52 8.33
CA ASP A 162 -19.07 4.72 9.45
C ASP A 162 -18.00 3.96 10.26
#